data_AF-A0A2N6BFY6-F1
#
_entry.id   AF-A0A2N6BFY6-F1
#
_cell.length_a   1.000
_cell.length_b   1.000
_cell.length_c   1.000
_cell.angle_alpha   90.00
_cell.angle_beta   90.00
_cell.angle_gamma   90.00
#
_symmetry.space_group_name_H-M   'P 1'
#
loop_
_entity.id
_entity.type
_entity.pdbx_description
1 polymer ?
#
loop_
_entity_poly.entity_id
_entity_poly.type
_entity_poly.pdbx_seq_one_letter_code
_entity_poly.pdbx_strand_id
1 'polypeptide(L)' 'YNLDAGMTADDDNLPPRMFNEPAPSGVNQGNISQLALLLPEYYRLRGWSEDGVPSPETLTRLAL' A
#
# COMPACT_ATOMS: atom_id res chain seq x y z
N TYR A 1 -16.66 2.47 -2.01
CA TYR A 1 -16.66 3.81 -1.39
C TYR A 1 -15.42 4.62 -1.73
N ASN A 2 -14.23 4.40 -1.14
CA ASN A 2 -13.05 5.26 -1.42
C ASN A 2 -12.66 5.31 -2.89
N LEU A 3 -12.68 4.15 -3.57
CA LEU A 3 -12.43 4.06 -5.01
C LEU A 3 -13.48 4.86 -5.82
N ASP A 4 -14.76 4.78 -5.43
CA ASP A 4 -15.84 5.56 -6.06
C ASP A 4 -15.70 7.07 -5.80
N ALA A 5 -15.03 7.45 -4.71
CA ALA A 5 -14.71 8.83 -4.37
C ALA A 5 -13.44 9.35 -5.07
N GLY A 6 -12.78 8.52 -5.89
CA GLY A 6 -11.64 8.89 -6.71
C GLY A 6 -10.26 8.56 -6.14
N MET A 7 -10.18 7.81 -5.03
CA MET A 7 -8.91 7.35 -4.49
C MET A 7 -8.26 6.31 -5.42
N THR A 8 -6.94 6.38 -5.61
CA THR A 8 -6.17 5.43 -6.43
C THR A 8 -5.00 4.83 -5.64
N ALA A 9 -4.27 3.88 -6.25
CA ALA A 9 -3.04 3.33 -5.67
C ALA A 9 -1.95 4.40 -5.40
N ASP A 10 -1.99 5.54 -6.11
CA ASP A 10 -1.04 6.65 -5.87
C ASP A 10 -1.25 7.31 -4.50
N ASP A 11 -2.48 7.23 -3.95
CA ASP A 11 -2.83 7.76 -2.63
C ASP A 11 -2.38 6.82 -1.50
N ASP A 12 -2.13 5.54 -1.78
CA ASP A 12 -1.62 4.53 -0.83
C ASP A 12 -0.10 4.68 -0.63
N ASN A 13 0.34 5.89 -0.27
CA ASN A 13 1.75 6.26 -0.20
C ASN A 13 2.12 6.97 1.11
N LEU A 14 3.41 7.16 1.34
CA LEU A 14 3.96 7.85 2.51
C LEU A 14 4.58 9.19 2.12
N PRO A 15 4.75 10.12 3.08
CA PRO A 15 5.49 11.35 2.83
C PRO A 15 6.91 11.07 2.31
N PRO A 16 7.44 11.87 1.35
CA PRO A 16 8.73 11.60 0.70
C PRO A 16 9.93 11.38 1.64
N ARG A 17 9.94 12.05 2.80
CA ARG A 17 10.98 11.85 3.82
C ARG A 17 11.13 10.40 4.25
N MET A 18 10.04 9.61 4.25
CA MET A 18 10.08 8.20 4.65
C MET A 18 10.90 7.34 3.68
N PHE A 19 11.13 7.80 2.45
CA PHE A 19 11.91 7.10 1.42
C PHE A 19 13.32 7.67 1.24
N ASN A 20 13.55 8.90 1.66
CA ASN A 20 14.78 9.64 1.37
C ASN A 20 15.61 9.97 2.61
N GLU A 21 14.99 10.03 3.78
CA GLU A 21 15.63 10.40 5.03
C GLU A 21 15.71 9.17 5.95
N PRO A 22 16.90 8.56 6.11
CA PRO A 22 17.08 7.44 7.01
C PRO A 22 16.70 7.80 8.45
N ALA A 23 16.18 6.83 9.19
CA ALA A 23 15.87 7.04 10.61
C ALA A 23 17.13 7.54 11.36
N PRO A 24 17.05 8.64 12.11
CA PRO A 24 18.23 9.30 12.67
C PRO A 24 18.83 8.56 13.87
N SER A 25 18.05 7.72 14.54
CA SER A 25 18.45 6.99 15.75
C SER A 25 17.54 5.80 16.06
N GLY A 26 17.90 5.03 17.09
CA GLY A 26 17.12 3.88 17.56
C GLY A 26 17.39 2.58 16.78
N VAL A 27 16.59 1.55 17.03
CA VAL A 27 16.80 0.20 16.48
C VAL A 27 16.73 0.13 14.94
N ASN A 28 16.03 1.09 14.32
CA ASN A 28 15.89 1.19 12.87
C ASN A 28 16.80 2.26 12.26
N GLN A 29 17.75 2.82 13.03
CA GLN A 29 18.67 3.86 12.55
C GLN A 29 19.30 3.48 11.20
N GLY A 30 19.35 4.44 10.28
CA GLY A 30 19.93 4.25 8.95
C GLY A 30 19.02 3.60 7.91
N ASN A 31 17.79 3.19 8.28
CA ASN A 31 16.84 2.60 7.34
C ASN A 31 15.80 3.60 6.84
N ILE A 32 15.31 3.36 5.63
CA ILE A 32 14.17 4.03 5.00
C ILE A 32 12.99 3.03 4.85
N SER A 33 11.82 3.54 4.52
CA SER A 33 10.63 2.72 4.25
C SER A 33 10.82 1.83 3.03
N GLN A 34 10.40 0.57 3.17
CA GLN A 34 10.38 -0.43 2.08
C GLN A 34 8.98 -0.59 1.48
N LEU A 35 8.14 0.45 1.51
CA LEU A 35 6.75 0.37 1.05
C LEU A 35 6.63 -0.17 -0.39
N ALA A 36 7.53 0.22 -1.29
CA ALA A 36 7.51 -0.26 -2.68
C ALA A 36 7.64 -1.78 -2.81
N LEU A 37 8.26 -2.44 -1.82
CA LEU A 37 8.36 -3.91 -1.76
C LEU A 37 7.12 -4.53 -1.09
N LEU A 38 6.58 -3.86 -0.08
CA LEU A 38 5.52 -4.39 0.77
C LEU A 38 4.11 -4.17 0.21
N LEU A 39 3.86 -3.05 -0.47
CA LEU A 39 2.53 -2.68 -0.95
C LEU A 39 1.99 -3.64 -2.03
N PRO A 40 2.79 -4.08 -3.03
CA PRO A 40 2.31 -5.08 -4.00
C PRO A 40 1.94 -6.41 -3.32
N GLU A 41 2.75 -6.85 -2.35
CA GLU A 41 2.47 -8.07 -1.58
C GLU A 41 1.20 -7.92 -0.72
N TYR A 42 0.99 -6.74 -0.14
CA TYR A 42 -0.22 -6.44 0.60
C TYR A 42 -1.48 -6.54 -0.28
N TYR A 43 -1.47 -5.94 -1.48
CA TYR A 43 -2.59 -6.06 -2.42
C TYR A 43 -2.85 -7.52 -2.81
N ARG A 44 -1.79 -8.27 -3.14
CA ARG A 44 -1.89 -9.69 -3.47
C ARG A 44 -2.55 -10.49 -2.34
N LEU A 45 -2.12 -10.31 -1.10
CA LEU A 45 -2.68 -10.99 0.08
C LEU A 45 -4.14 -10.60 0.35
N ARG A 46 -4.53 -9.38 -0.02
CA ARG A 46 -5.91 -8.89 0.09
C ARG A 46 -6.81 -9.37 -1.04
N GLY A 47 -6.24 -9.98 -2.08
CA GLY A 47 -6.95 -10.34 -3.31
C GLY A 47 -7.35 -9.10 -4.11
N TRP A 48 -6.47 -8.09 -4.13
CA TRP A 48 -6.60 -6.86 -4.89
C TRP A 48 -5.65 -6.88 -6.09
N SER A 49 -5.94 -6.09 -7.12
CA SER A 49 -5.05 -5.87 -8.26
C SER A 49 -3.85 -5.01 -7.88
N GLU A 50 -2.88 -4.91 -8.79
CA GLU A 50 -1.72 -4.01 -8.64
C GLU A 50 -2.14 -2.53 -8.56
N ASP A 51 -3.30 -2.18 -9.12
CA ASP A 51 -3.89 -0.84 -9.04
C ASP A 51 -4.66 -0.57 -7.72
N GLY A 52 -4.55 -1.46 -6.73
CA GLY A 52 -5.19 -1.30 -5.42
C GLY A 52 -6.70 -1.54 -5.41
N VAL A 53 -7.25 -2.22 -6.43
CA VAL A 53 -8.68 -2.47 -6.57
C VAL A 53 -9.03 -3.92 -6.14
N PRO A 54 -10.02 -4.16 -5.27
CA PRO A 54 -10.47 -5.51 -4.94
C PRO A 54 -10.87 -6.30 -6.18
N SER A 55 -10.38 -7.53 -6.31
CA SER A 55 -10.71 -8.37 -7.47
C SER A 55 -12.19 -8.82 -7.44
N PRO A 56 -12.78 -9.18 -8.61
CA PRO A 56 -14.14 -9.72 -8.66
C PRO A 56 -14.34 -10.95 -7.77
N GLU A 57 -13.34 -11.82 -7.66
CA GLU A 57 -13.36 -13.00 -6.80
C GLU A 57 -13.43 -12.59 -5.32
N THR A 58 -12.65 -11.58 -4.93
CA THR A 58 -12.64 -11.03 -3.57
C THR A 58 -13.98 -10.39 -3.23
N LEU A 59 -14.56 -9.60 -4.13
CA LEU A 59 -15.87 -8.97 -3.94
C LEU A 59 -16.97 -10.03 -3.80
N THR A 60 -17.00 -11.02 -4.69
CA THR A 60 -17.93 -12.14 -4.64
C THR A 60 -17.84 -12.90 -3.33
N ARG A 61 -16.61 -13.24 -2.89
CA ARG A 61 -16.36 -13.95 -1.62
C ARG A 61 -16.86 -13.18 -0.40
N LEU A 62 -16.85 -11.84 -0.46
CA LEU A 62 -17.28 -10.95 0.60
C LEU A 62 -18.75 -10.50 0.48
N ALA A 63 -19.44 -10.92 -0.57
CA ALA A 63 -20.80 -10.49 -0.90
C ALA A 63 -20.95 -8.95 -1.02
N LEU A 64 -20.00 -8.32 -1.72
CA LEU A 64 -19.94 -6.89 -2.02
C LEU A 64 -20.00 -6.62 -3.52
#